data_AF-R9ISQ0-F1
#
_entry.id   AF-R9ISQ0-F1
#
_cell.length_a   1.000
_cell.length_b   1.000
_cell.length_c   1.000
_cell.angle_alpha   90.00
_cell.angle_beta   90.00
_cell.angle_gamma   90.00
#
_symmetry.space_group_name_H-M   'P 1'
#
loop_
_entity.id
_entity.type
_entity.pdbx_description
1 polymer ?
#
loop_
_entity_poly.entity_id
_entity_poly.type
_entity_poly.pdbx_seq_one_letter_code
_entity_poly.pdbx_strand_id
1 'polypeptide(L)' 'MQMATDRPRYTVSVDNDMFREIENFRFERRYQTRSEATVELIRLGLEAVKKEHGDGEDHPPEITD' A
#
# COMPACT_ATOMS: atom_id res chain seq x y z
N MET A 1 -8.91 -24.26 -13.93
CA MET A 1 -8.84 -23.56 -12.64
C MET A 1 -7.87 -22.39 -12.80
N GLN A 2 -8.37 -21.17 -13.00
CA GLN A 2 -7.50 -19.99 -12.96
C GLN A 2 -7.11 -19.75 -11.50
N MET A 3 -5.81 -19.84 -11.24
CA MET A 3 -5.19 -19.74 -9.92
C MET A 3 -5.59 -18.42 -9.25
N ALA A 4 -5.89 -18.51 -7.95
CA ALA A 4 -6.14 -17.36 -7.09
C ALA A 4 -4.94 -16.41 -7.19
N THR A 5 -5.19 -15.18 -7.65
CA THR A 5 -4.22 -14.09 -7.80
C THR A 5 -3.06 -14.17 -6.80
N ASP A 6 -1.82 -14.29 -7.30
CA ASP A 6 -0.56 -14.27 -6.55
C ASP A 6 -0.33 -12.89 -5.92
N ARG A 7 -1.11 -12.55 -4.88
CA ARG A 7 -0.93 -11.32 -4.12
C ARG A 7 -0.08 -11.66 -2.89
N PRO A 8 1.21 -11.27 -2.86
CA PRO A 8 2.07 -11.54 -1.71
C PRO A 8 1.45 -10.89 -0.47
N ARG A 9 1.37 -11.66 0.63
CA ARG A 9 0.84 -11.21 1.91
C ARG A 9 1.99 -10.84 2.81
N TYR A 10 2.00 -9.59 3.28
CA TYR A 10 2.89 -9.16 4.36
C TYR A 10 2.06 -8.62 5.52
N THR A 11 2.62 -8.72 6.72
CA THR A 11 2.04 -8.17 7.96
C THR A 11 2.92 -7.03 8.43
N VAL A 12 2.32 -5.91 8.78
CA VAL A 12 2.99 -4.71 9.27
C VAL A 12 2.44 -4.35 10.64
N SER A 13 3.33 -4.07 11.59
CA SER A 13 2.98 -3.48 12.89
C SER A 13 3.13 -1.98 12.80
N VAL A 14 2.09 -1.25 13.19
CA VAL A 14 2.06 0.22 13.22
C VAL A 14 1.75 0.68 14.63
N ASP A 15 2.14 1.91 14.96
CA ASP A 15 1.71 2.55 16.21
C ASP A 15 0.21 2.93 16.15
N ASN A 16 -0.31 3.37 17.31
CA ASN A 16 -1.72 3.70 17.47
C ASN A 16 -2.16 4.92 16.65
N ASP A 17 -1.28 5.88 16.43
CA ASP A 17 -1.62 7.12 15.74
C ASP A 17 -1.73 6.86 14.24
N MET A 18 -0.76 6.15 13.67
CA MET A 18 -0.79 5.66 12.30
C MET A 18 -1.98 4.73 12.05
N PHE A 19 -2.32 3.87 13.02
CA PHE A 19 -3.52 3.03 12.92
C PHE A 19 -4.81 3.87 12.80
N ARG A 20 -4.92 4.96 13.57
CA ARG A 20 -6.08 5.88 13.50
C ARG A 20 -6.14 6.60 12.16
N GLU A 21 -5.01 7.03 11.62
CA GLU A 21 -4.95 7.67 10.31
C GLU A 21 -5.41 6.72 9.18
N ILE A 22 -4.97 5.45 9.21
CA ILE A 22 -5.41 4.43 8.26
C ILE A 22 -6.93 4.21 8.35
N GLU A 23 -7.49 4.14 9.56
CA GLU A 23 -8.94 4.00 9.74
C GLU A 23 -9.70 5.23 9.23
N ASN A 24 -9.23 6.44 9.54
CA ASN A 24 -9.85 7.68 9.03
C ASN A 24 -9.86 7.69 7.50
N PHE A 25 -8.73 7.40 6.86
CA PHE A 25 -8.64 7.29 5.40
C PHE A 25 -9.60 6.23 4.83
N ARG A 26 -9.72 5.07 5.50
CA ARG A 26 -10.66 4.00 5.15
C ARG A 26 -12.11 4.51 5.16
N PHE A 27 -12.51 5.24 6.20
CA PHE A 27 -13.87 5.77 6.34
C PHE A 27 -14.17 6.89 5.33
N GLU A 28 -13.25 7.84 5.16
CA GLU A 28 -13.43 8.99 4.25
C GLU A 28 -13.61 8.54 2.79
N ARG A 29 -12.81 7.58 2.34
CA ARG A 29 -12.86 7.04 0.97
C ARG A 29 -13.77 5.82 0.81
N ARG A 30 -14.44 5.41 1.91
CA ARG A 30 -15.41 4.32 1.95
C ARG A 30 -14.84 2.96 1.52
N TYR A 31 -13.60 2.68 1.89
CA TYR A 31 -13.00 1.37 1.66
C TYR A 31 -13.61 0.30 2.56
N GLN A 32 -13.83 -0.89 2.01
CA GLN A 32 -14.51 -1.96 2.71
C GLN A 32 -13.57 -2.63 3.73
N THR A 33 -12.27 -2.70 3.43
CA THR A 33 -11.29 -3.38 4.28
C THR A 33 -10.08 -2.50 4.58
N ARG A 34 -9.43 -2.79 5.71
CA ARG A 34 -8.16 -2.17 6.08
C ARG A 34 -7.08 -2.44 5.05
N SER A 35 -6.98 -3.69 4.60
CA SER A 35 -6.01 -4.09 3.57
C SER A 35 -6.15 -3.25 2.30
N GLU A 36 -7.38 -2.97 1.86
CA GLU A 36 -7.62 -2.15 0.67
C GLU A 36 -7.20 -0.69 0.89
N ALA A 37 -7.57 -0.09 2.02
CA ALA A 37 -7.17 1.27 2.38
C ALA A 37 -5.64 1.41 2.49
N THR A 38 -4.97 0.45 3.14
CA THR A 38 -3.51 0.43 3.28
C THR A 38 -2.80 0.27 1.92
N VAL A 39 -3.32 -0.59 1.03
CA VAL A 39 -2.76 -0.74 -0.33
C VAL A 39 -2.84 0.57 -1.12
N GLU A 40 -3.95 1.29 -1.04
CA GLU A 40 -4.06 2.58 -1.72
C GLU A 40 -3.14 3.64 -1.09
N LEU A 41 -3.04 3.70 0.24
CA LEU A 41 -2.10 4.61 0.91
C LEU A 41 -0.65 4.36 0.46
N ILE A 42 -0.24 3.09 0.38
CA ILE A 42 1.10 2.72 -0.10
C ILE A 42 1.27 3.11 -1.56
N ARG A 43 0.27 2.88 -2.41
CA ARG A 43 0.31 3.30 -3.81
C ARG A 43 0.51 4.81 -3.94
N LEU A 44 -0.26 5.61 -3.20
CA LEU A 44 -0.16 7.06 -3.19
C LEU A 44 1.20 7.52 -2.64
N GLY A 45 1.71 6.87 -1.59
CA GLY A 45 3.03 7.13 -1.04
C GLY A 45 4.16 6.84 -2.03
N LEU A 46 4.10 5.69 -2.72
CA LEU A 46 5.07 5.33 -3.76
C LEU A 46 5.03 6.31 -4.94
N GLU A 47 3.84 6.78 -5.33
CA GLU A 47 3.71 7.80 -6.37
C GLU A 47 4.29 9.16 -5.92
N ALA A 48 4.07 9.55 -4.67
CA ALA A 48 4.66 10.77 -4.10
C ALA A 48 6.19 10.69 -4.06
N VAL A 49 6.75 9.59 -3.57
CA VAL A 49 8.19 9.33 -3.55
C VAL A 49 8.79 9.38 -4.96
N LYS A 50 8.14 8.76 -5.95
CA LYS A 50 8.57 8.83 -7.37
C LYS A 50 8.56 10.25 -7.92
N LYS A 51 7.58 11.08 -7.54
CA LYS A 51 7.52 12.50 -7.94
C LYS A 51 8.60 13.34 -7.28
N GLU A 52 8.92 13.08 -6.02
CA GLU A 52 9.97 13.78 -5.27
C GLU A 52 11.38 13.47 -5.78
N HIS A 53 11.62 12.22 -6.20
CA HIS A 53 12.93 11.80 -6.72
C HIS A 53 13.19 12.14 -8.20
N GLY A 54 12.26 12.78 -8.90
CA GLY A 54 12.52 13.40 -10.20
C GLY A 54 12.84 12.47 -11.38
N ASP A 55 12.93 11.15 -11.22
CA ASP A 55 13.38 10.23 -12.28
C ASP A 55 12.71 8.84 -12.21
N GLY A 56 12.00 8.46 -13.28
CA GLY A 56 12.66 7.83 -14.42
C GLY A 56 13.35 6.47 -14.30
N GLU A 57 13.40 5.78 -13.15
CA GLU A 57 14.06 4.45 -13.10
C GLU A 57 13.14 3.31 -12.65
N ASP A 58 12.96 2.42 -13.62
CA ASP A 58 12.42 1.07 -13.62
C ASP A 58 13.24 0.15 -12.68
N HIS A 59 13.13 0.35 -11.36
CA HIS A 59 13.54 -0.70 -10.43
C HIS A 59 12.32 -1.59 -10.18
N PRO A 60 12.22 -2.78 -10.81
CA PRO A 60 11.21 -3.74 -10.40
C PRO A 60 11.42 -4.06 -8.92
N PRO A 61 10.34 -4.19 -8.12
CA PRO A 61 10.50 -4.66 -6.76
C PRO A 61 11.12 -6.06 -6.84
N GLU A 62 12.37 -6.19 -6.39
CA GLU A 62 12.97 -7.49 -6.15
C GLU A 62 12.23 -8.10 -4.96
N ILE A 63 11.20 -8.89 -5.25
CA ILE A 63 10.57 -9.76 -4.27
C ILE A 63 11.52 -10.94 -4.13
N THR A 64 12.43 -10.86 -3.17
CA THR A 64 13.27 -11.99 -2.78
C THR A 64 12.37 -13.06 -2.12
N ASP A 65 12.54 -14.30 -2.57
CA ASP A 65 11.75 -15.52 -2.24
C ASP A 65 11.45 -15.75 -0.75
#